data_AF-A0A1G2MPA9-F1
#
_entry.id   AF-A0A1G2MPA9-F1
#
_cell.length_a   1.000
_cell.length_b   1.000
_cell.length_c   1.000
_cell.angle_alpha   90.00
_cell.angle_beta   90.00
_cell.angle_gamma   90.00
#
_symmetry.space_group_name_H-M   'P 1'
#
loop_
_entity.id
_entity.type
_entity.pdbx_description
1 polymer ?
#
loop_
_entity_poly.entity_id
_entity_poly.type
_entity_poly.pdbx_seq_one_letter_code
_entity_poly.pdbx_strand_id
1 'polypeptide(L)'
;MALATIAPEGEMTSGEPTIVGLYTVRSCRYRGYGKIVLEAAIRRSLERGFPKIRIDVLTPKAMKLVQSLSEELLSVLAVHDQSMFGGFLE
;
A
#
# COMPACT_ATOMS: atom_id res chain seq x y z
N MET A 1 7.67 3.91 14.46
CA MET A 1 7.25 2.58 13.98
C MET A 1 6.25 2.73 12.85
N ALA A 2 6.42 1.96 11.78
CA ALA A 2 5.48 1.81 10.68
C ALA A 2 5.32 0.31 10.36
N LEU A 3 4.16 -0.09 9.85
CA LEU A 3 3.84 -1.46 9.48
C LEU A 3 3.01 -1.47 8.20
N ALA A 4 3.16 -2.54 7.42
CA ALA A 4 2.27 -2.88 6.34
C ALA A 4 1.85 -4.34 6.45
N THR A 5 0.61 -4.64 6.07
CA THR A 5 0.06 -6.00 6.06
C THR A 5 -0.25 -6.42 4.64
N ILE A 6 0.02 -7.69 4.35
CA ILE A 6 -0.22 -8.31 3.05
C ILE A 6 -1.24 -9.43 3.29
N ALA A 7 -2.33 -9.42 2.52
CA ALA A 7 -3.26 -10.53 2.40
C ALA A 7 -2.88 -11.35 1.15
N PRO A 8 -2.22 -12.52 1.29
CA PRO A 8 -1.73 -13.30 0.16
C PRO A 8 -2.85 -13.81 -0.77
N GLU A 9 -4.00 -14.14 -0.19
CA GLU A 9 -5.19 -14.64 -0.90
C GLU A 9 -6.15 -13.51 -1.30
N GLY A 10 -5.73 -12.26 -1.07
CA GLY A 10 -6.56 -11.08 -1.24
C GLY A 10 -7.56 -10.82 -0.12
N GLU A 11 -8.20 -9.66 -0.18
CA GLU A 11 -9.28 -9.31 0.73
C GLU A 11 -10.57 -10.02 0.31
N MET A 12 -11.33 -10.50 1.30
CA MET A 12 -12.62 -11.18 1.08
C MET A 12 -12.53 -12.32 0.03
N THR A 13 -11.41 -13.08 0.04
CA THR A 13 -11.16 -14.20 -0.89
C THR A 13 -11.17 -13.83 -2.37
N SER A 14 -10.78 -12.59 -2.72
CA SER A 14 -10.70 -12.14 -4.12
C SER A 14 -9.70 -12.93 -4.97
N GLY A 15 -8.73 -13.61 -4.36
CA GLY A 15 -7.64 -14.28 -5.06
C GLY A 15 -6.53 -13.35 -5.53
N GLU A 16 -6.63 -12.04 -5.24
CA GLU A 16 -5.65 -11.03 -5.64
C GLU A 16 -4.78 -10.62 -4.44
N PRO A 17 -3.46 -10.94 -4.41
CA PRO A 17 -2.58 -10.53 -3.32
C PRO A 17 -2.67 -9.01 -3.07
N THR A 18 -3.02 -8.62 -1.85
CA THR A 18 -3.39 -7.23 -1.54
C THR A 18 -2.57 -6.67 -0.37
N ILE A 19 -2.09 -5.43 -0.49
CA ILE A 19 -1.59 -4.66 0.66
C ILE A 19 -2.79 -3.98 1.31
N VAL A 20 -3.19 -4.50 2.47
CA VAL A 20 -4.46 -4.15 3.13
C VAL A 20 -4.29 -2.99 4.10
N GLY A 21 -3.15 -2.94 4.79
CA GLY A 21 -2.88 -1.94 5.81
C GLY A 21 -1.53 -1.29 5.56
N LEU A 22 -1.50 0.04 5.67
CA LEU A 22 -0.27 0.81 5.81
C LEU A 22 -0.46 1.80 6.96
N TYR A 23 0.28 1.60 8.05
CA TYR A 23 0.15 2.42 9.24
C TYR A 23 1.49 2.95 9.71
N THR A 24 1.52 4.23 10.10
CA THR A 24 2.67 4.86 10.75
C THR A 24 2.19 5.59 12.00
N VAL A 25 2.80 5.24 13.14
CA VAL A 25 2.53 5.88 14.43
C VAL A 25 2.71 7.40 14.29
N ARG A 26 1.79 8.19 14.86
CA ARG A 26 1.71 9.65 14.63
C ARG A 26 3.04 10.38 14.86
N SER A 27 3.75 10.05 15.94
CA SER A 27 5.06 10.63 16.29
C SER A 27 6.19 10.31 15.30
N CYS A 28 5.99 9.32 14.43
CA CYS A 28 6.97 8.88 13.43
C CYS A 28 6.58 9.29 11.99
N ARG A 29 5.47 10.01 11.80
CA ARG A 29 5.05 10.45 10.45
C ARG A 29 6.02 11.49 9.90
N TYR A 30 6.00 11.68 8.57
CA TYR A 30 6.83 12.64 7.83
C TYR A 30 8.35 12.37 7.90
N ARG A 31 8.75 11.17 8.31
CA ARG A 31 10.15 10.71 8.37
C ARG A 31 10.48 9.62 7.34
N GLY A 32 9.62 9.43 6.33
CA GLY A 32 9.82 8.43 5.27
C GLY A 32 9.45 6.98 5.63
N TYR A 33 9.17 6.64 6.90
CA TYR A 33 8.92 5.25 7.29
C TYR A 33 7.76 4.56 6.56
N GLY A 34 6.68 5.29 6.23
CA GLY A 34 5.58 4.73 5.46
C GLY A 34 6.01 4.27 4.07
N LYS A 35 6.88 5.05 3.41
CA LYS A 35 7.44 4.70 2.11
C LYS A 35 8.35 3.47 2.22
N ILE A 36 9.28 3.47 3.16
CA ILE A 36 10.21 2.36 3.40
C ILE A 36 9.47 1.05 3.62
N VAL A 37 8.43 1.06 4.46
CA VAL A 37 7.66 -0.15 4.76
C VAL A 37 6.78 -0.57 3.60
N LEU A 38 6.21 0.35 2.83
CA LEU A 38 5.48 0.01 1.61
C LEU A 38 6.39 -0.64 0.57
N GLU A 39 7.57 -0.08 0.31
CA GLU A 39 8.56 -0.65 -0.59
C GLU A 39 8.98 -2.05 -0.14
N ALA A 40 9.24 -2.23 1.17
CA ALA A 40 9.56 -3.54 1.73
C ALA A 40 8.40 -4.55 1.57
N ALA A 41 7.15 -4.12 1.74
CA ALA A 41 5.98 -4.98 1.54
C ALA A 41 5.85 -5.42 0.07
N ILE A 42 6.06 -4.50 -0.88
CA ILE A 42 6.02 -4.82 -2.32
C ILE A 42 7.12 -5.82 -2.67
N ARG A 43 8.36 -5.55 -2.25
CA ARG A 43 9.49 -6.47 -2.48
C ARG A 43 9.24 -7.84 -1.87
N ARG A 44 8.71 -7.88 -0.64
CA ARG A 44 8.36 -9.13 0.03
C ARG A 44 7.27 -9.91 -0.71
N SER A 45 6.31 -9.21 -1.32
CA SER A 45 5.29 -9.84 -2.16
C SER A 45 5.87 -10.42 -3.45
N LEU A 46 6.79 -9.70 -4.10
CA LEU A 46 7.50 -10.20 -5.28
C LEU A 46 8.34 -11.44 -4.97
N GLU A 47 9.09 -11.43 -3.85
CA GLU A 47 9.85 -12.59 -3.36
C GLU A 47 8.97 -13.81 -3.10
N ARG A 48 7.69 -13.62 -2.75
CA ARG A 48 6.71 -14.69 -2.54
C ARG A 48 6.06 -15.16 -3.84
N GLY A 49 6.45 -14.58 -4.99
CA GLY A 49 5.95 -14.98 -6.31
C GLY A 49 4.66 -14.29 -6.74
N PHE A 50 4.27 -13.18 -6.11
CA PHE A 50 3.09 -12.42 -6.53
C PHE A 50 3.46 -11.42 -7.63
N PRO A 51 3.08 -11.67 -8.91
CA PRO A 51 3.53 -10.84 -10.03
C PRO A 51 2.86 -9.47 -10.08
N LYS A 52 1.68 -9.35 -9.45
CA LYS A 52 0.88 -8.14 -9.34
C LYS A 52 0.26 -8.07 -7.95
N ILE A 53 0.26 -6.88 -7.35
CA ILE A 53 -0.20 -6.67 -5.98
C ILE A 53 -1.21 -5.53 -5.97
N ARG A 54 -2.41 -5.78 -5.45
CA ARG A 54 -3.45 -4.77 -5.29
C ARG A 54 -3.15 -3.86 -4.10
N ILE A 55 -3.48 -2.57 -4.24
CA ILE A 55 -3.54 -1.63 -3.13
C ILE A 55 -4.73 -0.69 -3.30
N ASP A 56 -5.54 -0.58 -2.23
CA ASP A 56 -6.66 0.34 -2.16
C ASP A 56 -6.24 1.59 -1.40
N VAL A 57 -6.30 2.73 -2.08
CA VAL A 57 -5.80 4.00 -1.55
C VAL A 57 -6.97 4.84 -1.06
N LEU A 58 -7.11 4.93 0.26
CA LEU A 58 -8.27 5.59 0.90
C LEU A 58 -8.08 7.08 1.17
N THR A 59 -6.86 7.63 1.00
CA THR A 59 -6.59 9.05 1.29
C THR A 59 -5.67 9.68 0.25
N PRO A 60 -5.81 10.98 -0.07
CA PRO A 60 -4.91 11.65 -1.01
C PRO A 60 -3.45 11.63 -0.57
N LYS A 61 -3.22 11.62 0.75
CA LYS A 61 -1.87 11.52 1.33
C LYS A 61 -1.24 10.16 1.08
N ALA A 62 -2.02 9.08 1.19
CA ALA A 62 -1.54 7.75 0.81
C ALA A 62 -1.27 7.67 -0.70
N MET A 63 -2.10 8.32 -1.53
CA MET A 63 -1.88 8.36 -2.98
C MET A 63 -0.55 9.05 -3.33
N LYS A 64 -0.23 10.19 -2.70
CA LYS A 64 1.07 10.86 -2.87
C LYS A 64 2.26 9.97 -2.48
N LEU A 65 2.08 9.13 -1.45
CA LEU A 65 3.11 8.18 -1.04
C LEU A 65 3.30 7.10 -2.10
N VAL A 66 2.22 6.51 -2.64
CA VAL A 66 2.27 5.54 -3.74
C VAL A 66 2.93 6.15 -4.97
N GLN A 67 2.54 7.36 -5.38
CA GLN A 67 3.13 8.08 -6.52
C GLN A 67 4.62 8.41 -6.35
N SER A 68 5.14 8.39 -5.11
CA SER A 68 6.56 8.64 -4.84
C SER A 68 7.46 7.41 -4.97
N LEU A 69 6.88 6.24 -5.26
CA LEU A 69 7.62 5.00 -5.49
C LEU A 69 8.38 5.06 -6.82
N SER A 70 9.38 4.19 -6.99
CA SER A 70 10.05 4.02 -8.28
C SER A 70 9.11 3.40 -9.32
N GLU A 71 9.39 3.64 -10.60
CA GLU A 71 8.63 3.05 -11.71
C GLU A 71 8.60 1.51 -11.64
N GLU A 72 9.72 0.89 -11.24
CA GLU A 72 9.83 -0.55 -10.99
C GLU A 72 8.74 -1.03 -10.02
N LEU A 73 8.60 -0.39 -8.86
CA LEU A 73 7.63 -0.79 -7.85
C LEU A 73 6.20 -0.38 -8.22
N LEU A 74 6.02 0.72 -8.93
CA LEU A 74 4.72 1.12 -9.46
C LEU A 74 4.19 0.12 -10.49
N SER A 75 5.08 -0.43 -11.34
CA SER A 75 4.69 -1.34 -12.43
C SER A 75 4.03 -2.64 -11.93
N VAL A 76 4.39 -3.07 -10.71
CA VAL A 76 3.84 -4.29 -10.09
C VAL A 76 2.59 -4.03 -9.24
N LEU A 77 2.23 -2.77 -9.01
CA LEU A 77 1.02 -2.41 -8.28
C LEU A 77 -0.20 -2.33 -9.20
N ALA A 78 -1.32 -2.85 -8.73
CA ALA A 78 -2.66 -2.50 -9.20
C ALA A 78 -3.25 -1.51 -8.19
N VAL A 79 -3.14 -0.21 -8.51
CA VAL A 79 -3.58 0.87 -7.62
C VAL A 79 -5.06 1.17 -7.87
N HIS A 80 -5.88 1.02 -6.84
CA HIS A 80 -7.28 1.41 -6.87
C HIS A 80 -7.47 2.64 -5.98
N ASP A 81 -7.69 3.78 -6.61
CA ASP A 81 -7.92 5.03 -5.90
C ASP A 81 -9.37 5.10 -5.41
N GLN A 82 -9.53 5.07 -4.08
CA GLN A 82 -10.79 5.26 -3.37
C GLN A 82 -10.79 6.58 -2.57
N SER A 83 -9.74 7.39 -2.72
CA SER A 83 -9.51 8.57 -1.89
C SER A 83 -10.51 9.70 -2.14
N MET A 84 -11.20 9.66 -3.28
CA MET A 84 -12.25 10.60 -3.67
C MET A 84 -13.63 10.23 -3.09
N PHE A 85 -13.81 9.02 -2.57
CA PHE A 85 -15.08 8.55 -1.98
C PHE A 85 -15.18 8.85 -0.46
N GLY A 86 -14.16 9.47 0.13
CA GLY A 86 -13.95 9.57 1.59
C GLY A 86 -14.48 10.82 2.30
N GLY A 87 -15.53 11.48 1.82
CA GLY A 87 -16.17 12.61 2.50
C GLY A 87 -16.97 12.27 3.77
N PHE A 88 -16.77 11.10 4.38
CA PHE A 88 -17.64 10.57 5.45
C PHE A 88 -16.94 10.26 6.77
N LEU A 89 -15.69 10.69 6.98
CA LEU A 89 -15.01 10.57 8.28
C LEU A 89 -14.17 11.82 8.55
N GLU A 90 -14.85 12.93 8.85
CA GLU A 90 -14.31 14.02 9.69
C GLU A 90 -14.92 13.95 11.08
#